data_AF-A0A2M7FJ20-F1
#
_entry.id   AF-A0A2M7FJ20-F1
#
_cell.length_a   1.000
_cell.length_b   1.000
_cell.length_c   1.000
_cell.angle_alpha   90.00
_cell.angle_beta   90.00
_cell.angle_gamma   90.00
#
_symmetry.space_group_name_H-M   'P 1'
#
loop_
_entity.id
_entity.type
_entity.pdbx_description
1 polymer ?
#
loop_
_entity_poly.entity_id
_entity_poly.type
_entity_poly.pdbx_seq_one_letter_code
_entity_poly.pdbx_strand_id
1 'polypeptide(L)' 'MALPDQQPSLPAYLEWGNKQPERHEFYRDKVFAMTDCRRLHGCVTANLVMHLGNQLAGTPCQVFPNP' A
#
# COMPACT_ATOMS: atom_id res chain seq x y z
N MET A 1 0.83 14.12 -7.17
CA MET A 1 0.83 15.59 -7.44
C MET A 1 0.59 16.38 -6.15
N ALA A 2 1.07 17.63 -6.06
CA ALA A 2 1.51 18.30 -4.81
C ALA A 2 0.88 17.84 -3.48
N LEU A 3 1.53 16.83 -2.90
CA LEU A 3 1.88 16.76 -1.49
C LEU A 3 3.22 16.01 -1.47
N PRO A 4 4.33 16.74 -1.68
CA PRO A 4 5.25 16.97 -0.55
C PRO A 4 6.07 18.29 -0.63
N ASP A 5 5.98 19.15 0.40
CA ASP A 5 7.09 19.70 1.23
C ASP A 5 6.56 20.60 2.38
N GLN A 6 5.64 20.06 3.19
CA GLN A 6 5.27 20.57 4.51
C GLN A 6 4.89 19.33 5.32
N GLN A 7 5.66 18.97 6.35
CA GLN A 7 5.43 17.82 7.24
C GLN A 7 3.92 17.58 7.47
N PRO A 8 3.25 16.74 6.66
CA PRO A 8 1.81 16.73 6.64
C PRO A 8 1.34 15.89 7.81
N SER A 9 0.25 16.28 8.45
CA SER A 9 -0.38 15.42 9.44
C SER A 9 -0.89 14.14 8.75
N LEU A 10 -0.94 13.02 9.49
CA LEU A 10 -1.47 11.76 8.97
C LEU A 10 -2.87 11.91 8.33
N PRO A 11 -3.84 12.66 8.91
CA PRO A 11 -5.13 12.89 8.27
C PRO A 11 -5.02 13.60 6.91
N ALA A 12 -4.19 14.65 6.83
CA ALA A 12 -3.99 15.40 5.58
C ALA A 12 -3.37 14.52 4.49
N TYR A 13 -2.42 13.64 4.86
CA TYR A 13 -1.87 12.63 3.97
C TYR A 13 -2.94 11.65 3.48
N LEU A 14 -3.82 11.13 4.35
CA LEU A 14 -4.86 10.17 3.95
C LEU A 14 -5.88 10.79 2.98
N GLU A 15 -6.34 12.01 3.25
CA GLU A 15 -7.29 12.72 2.37
C GLU A 15 -6.71 13.00 0.99
N TRP A 16 -5.42 13.35 0.94
CA TRP A 16 -4.71 13.59 -0.31
C TRP A 16 -4.37 12.29 -1.04
N GLY A 17 -3.89 11.28 -0.31
CA GLY A 17 -3.42 9.99 -0.83
C GLY A 17 -4.53 9.20 -1.52
N ASN A 18 -5.75 9.23 -0.96
CA ASN A 18 -6.93 8.59 -1.57
C ASN A 18 -7.33 9.18 -2.92
N LYS A 19 -6.81 10.37 -3.28
CA LYS A 19 -7.08 11.03 -4.57
C LYS A 19 -5.95 10.83 -5.58
N GLN A 20 -4.82 10.23 -5.18
CA GLN A 20 -3.68 10.05 -6.07
C GLN A 20 -3.87 8.79 -6.93
N PRO A 21 -3.49 8.84 -8.21
CA PRO A 21 -3.47 7.65 -9.06
C PRO A 21 -2.33 6.71 -8.67
N GLU A 22 -1.21 7.24 -8.18
CA GLU A 22 -0.10 6.44 -7.67
C GLU A 22 -0.15 6.28 -6.15
N ARG A 23 0.35 5.14 -5.68
CA ARG A 23 0.52 4.90 -4.25
C ARG A 23 1.71 5.68 -3.71
N HIS A 24 1.51 6.23 -2.52
CA HIS A 24 2.53 6.90 -1.76
C HIS A 24 2.65 6.22 -0.39
N GLU A 25 3.78 6.39 0.27
CA GLU A 25 4.02 5.93 1.63
C GLU A 25 4.21 7.14 2.55
N PHE A 26 3.64 7.08 3.75
CA PHE A 26 3.83 8.12 4.76
C PHE A 26 4.67 7.58 5.91
N TYR A 27 5.82 8.21 6.15
CA TYR A 27 6.73 7.83 7.22
C TYR A 27 7.38 9.06 7.85
N ARG A 28 7.16 9.26 9.15
CA ARG A 28 7.70 10.38 9.94
C ARG A 28 7.45 11.74 9.29
N ASP A 29 6.18 12.00 8.99
CA ASP A 29 5.72 13.27 8.39
C ASP A 29 6.38 13.55 7.02
N LYS A 30 6.76 12.49 6.32
CA LYS A 30 7.28 12.56 4.95
C LYS A 30 6.49 11.62 4.07
N VAL A 31 6.25 12.09 2.85
CA VAL A 31 5.57 11.34 1.80
C VAL A 31 6.62 10.85 0.81
N PHE A 32 6.63 9.55 0.56
CA PHE A 32 7.52 8.90 -0.40
C PHE A 32 6.69 8.36 -1.55
N ALA A 33 7.13 8.58 -2.78
CA ALA A 33 6.51 7.93 -3.93
C ALA A 33 6.83 6.44 -3.88
N MET A 34 5.80 5.59 -3.95
CA MET A 34 6.05 4.17 -4.10
C MET A 34 6.42 3.90 -5.55
N THR A 35 7.57 3.27 -5.77
CA THR A 35 8.00 2.91 -7.13
C THR A 35 7.14 1.79 -7.68
N ASP A 36 7.00 1.77 -9.01
CA ASP A 36 6.25 0.74 -9.71
C ASP A 36 6.75 -0.69 -9.40
N CYS A 37 5.82 -1.63 -9.45
CA CYS A 37 6.03 -3.03 -9.18
C CYS A 37 6.49 -3.76 -10.45
N ARG A 38 7.68 -4.38 -10.43
CA ARG A 38 8.07 -5.27 -11.53
C ARG A 38 7.13 -6.48 -11.59
N ARG A 39 6.86 -7.01 -12.79
CA ARG A 39 6.03 -8.22 -12.98
C ARG A 39 6.41 -9.38 -12.05
N LEU A 40 7.71 -9.60 -11.81
CA LEU A 40 8.20 -10.62 -10.89
C LEU A 40 7.68 -10.41 -9.45
N HIS A 41 7.72 -9.17 -8.95
CA HIS A 41 7.20 -8.84 -7.63
C HIS A 41 5.69 -9.12 -7.57
N GLY A 42 4.94 -8.74 -8.61
CA GLY A 42 3.51 -9.05 -8.72
C GLY A 42 3.22 -10.57 -8.66
N CYS A 43 3.99 -11.39 -9.38
CA CYS A 43 3.85 -12.84 -9.35
C CYS A 43 4.13 -13.43 -7.96
N VAL A 44 5.19 -12.96 -7.28
CA VAL A 44 5.53 -13.43 -5.92
C VAL A 44 4.43 -13.07 -4.94
N THR A 45 3.97 -11.80 -4.95
CA THR A 45 2.89 -11.34 -4.08
C THR A 45 1.60 -12.13 -4.33
N ALA A 46 1.22 -12.37 -5.59
CA ALA A 46 0.02 -13.15 -5.91
C ALA A 46 0.09 -14.58 -5.35
N ASN A 47 1.23 -15.27 -5.51
CA ASN A 47 1.42 -16.60 -4.95
C ASN A 47 1.29 -16.60 -3.42
N LEU A 48 1.91 -15.64 -2.74
CA LEU A 48 1.82 -15.52 -1.29
C LEU A 48 0.40 -15.26 -0.81
N VAL A 49 -0.34 -14.38 -1.48
CA VAL A 49 -1.74 -14.09 -1.17
C VAL A 49 -2.59 -15.35 -1.30
N MET A 50 -2.44 -16.12 -2.37
CA MET A 50 -3.17 -17.37 -2.55
C MET A 50 -2.83 -18.39 -1.45
N HIS A 51 -1.54 -18.58 -1.15
CA HIS A 51 -1.12 -19.52 -0.12
C HIS A 51 -1.64 -19.15 1.27
N LEU A 52 -1.59 -17.87 1.64
CA LEU A 52 -2.10 -17.39 2.92
C LEU A 52 -3.64 -17.43 2.96
N GLY A 53 -4.30 -17.05 1.87
CA GLY A 53 -5.77 -17.08 1.78
C GLY A 53 -6.32 -18.49 1.96
N ASN A 54 -5.68 -19.48 1.33
CA ASN A 54 -6.05 -20.89 1.50
C ASN A 54 -5.85 -21.38 2.94
N GLN A 55 -4.77 -20.95 3.62
CA GLN A 55 -4.50 -21.34 5.01
C GLN A 55 -5.48 -20.70 6.00
N LEU A 56 -5.94 -19.48 5.72
CA LEU A 56 -6.84 -18.73 6.59
C LEU A 56 -8.33 -18.98 6.27
N ALA A 57 -8.64 -19.83 5.29
CA ALA A 57 -10.00 -20.16 4.92
C ALA A 57 -10.79 -20.73 6.12
N GLY A 58 -11.95 -20.13 6.42
CA GLY A 58 -12.79 -20.51 7.56
C GLY A 58 -12.37 -19.88 8.90
N THR A 59 -11.30 -19.09 8.93
CA THR A 59 -10.91 -18.28 10.10
C THR A 59 -11.48 -16.86 10.00
N PRO A 60 -11.48 -16.07 11.09
CA PRO A 60 -11.84 -14.65 11.02
C PRO A 60 -10.75 -13.77 10.40
N CYS A 61 -9.57 -14.32 10.07
CA CYS A 61 -8.45 -13.56 9.53
C CYS A 61 -8.60 -13.31 8.03
N GLN A 62 -8.12 -12.15 7.57
CA GLN A 62 -8.18 -11.74 6.17
C GLN A 62 -6.77 -11.40 5.66
N VAL A 63 -6.49 -11.76 4.40
CA VAL A 63 -5.23 -11.42 3.73
C VAL A 63 -5.41 -10.13 2.97
N PHE A 64 -4.55 -9.15 3.26
CA PHE A 64 -4.45 -7.91 2.50
C PHE A 64 -3.10 -7.89 1.79
N PRO A 65 -3.06 -7.99 0.45
CA PRO A 65 -1.84 -7.66 -0.28
C PRO A 65 -1.49 -6.19 -0.10
N ASN A 66 -0.26 -5.84 -0.46
CA ASN A 66 0.16 -4.45 -0.50
C ASN A 66 -0.83 -3.65 -1.39
N PRO A 67 -1.53 -2.62 -0.86
CA PRO A 67 -2.66 -1.97 -1.53
C PRO A 67 -2.30 -1.27 -2.83
#